data_AF-A0A0G4PSW2-F1
#
_entry.id   AF-A0A0G4PSW2-F1
#
_cell.length_a   1.000
_cell.length_b   1.000
_cell.length_c   1.000
_cell.angle_alpha   90.00
_cell.angle_beta   90.00
_cell.angle_gamma   90.00
#
_symmetry.space_group_name_H-M   'P 1'
#
loop_
_entity.id
_entity.type
_entity.pdbx_description
1 polymer ?
#
loop_
_entity_poly.entity_id
_entity_poly.type
_entity_poly.pdbx_seq_one_letter_code
_entity_poly.pdbx_strand_id
1 'polypeptide(L)' 'MPEKNPDLENTLANALSEWHIRKKPKIAPLAREFGVPYNLLYNRVHGRGSRSTRCPTNSTLNPDQEQALIR' A
#
# COMPACT_ATOMS: atom_id res chain seq x y z
N MET A 1 17.35 -9.33 3.29
CA MET A 1 15.96 -8.90 3.06
C MET A 1 15.99 -7.38 2.91
N PRO A 2 15.36 -6.74 1.92
CA PRO A 2 15.37 -5.29 1.88
C PRO A 2 14.59 -4.81 3.10
N GLU A 3 15.24 -3.96 3.90
CA GLU A 3 14.67 -3.45 5.12
C GLU A 3 13.38 -2.70 4.81
N LYS A 4 12.36 -2.95 5.62
CA LYS A 4 11.08 -2.27 5.56
C LYS A 4 11.34 -0.82 5.90
N ASN A 5 11.57 0.06 4.92
CA ASN A 5 11.71 1.49 5.15
C ASN A 5 10.35 2.01 5.64
N PRO A 6 10.13 2.24 6.95
CA PRO A 6 8.84 2.70 7.45
C PRO A 6 8.46 4.04 6.81
N ASP A 7 9.48 4.83 6.47
CA ASP A 7 9.35 6.11 5.79
C ASP A 7 8.66 5.97 4.43
N LEU A 8 8.96 4.92 3.65
CA LEU A 8 8.40 4.77 2.31
C LEU A 8 6.89 4.49 2.32
N GLU A 9 6.42 3.59 3.18
CA GLU A 9 5.00 3.27 3.29
C GLU A 9 4.20 4.47 3.80
N ASN A 10 4.77 5.26 4.72
CA ASN A 10 4.16 6.50 5.20
C ASN A 10 4.06 7.56 4.08
N THR A 11 5.15 7.78 3.31
CA THR A 11 5.13 8.71 2.18
C THR A 11 4.13 8.26 1.10
N LEU A 12 4.02 6.95 0.87
CA LEU A 12 3.06 6.37 -0.07
C LEU A 12 1.62 6.62 0.37
N ALA A 13 1.32 6.44 1.67
CA ALA A 13 0.01 6.70 2.25
C ALA A 13 -0.38 8.17 2.13
N ASN A 14 0.56 9.09 2.39
CA ASN A 14 0.35 10.53 2.23
C ASN A 14 0.06 10.90 0.77
N ALA A 15 0.83 10.37 -0.18
CA ALA A 15 0.62 10.59 -1.61
C ALA A 15 -0.76 10.10 -2.07
N LEU A 16 -1.27 8.98 -1.53
CA LEU A 16 -2.60 8.48 -1.86
C LEU A 16 -3.72 9.33 -1.29
N SER A 17 -3.56 9.79 -0.05
CA SER A 17 -4.51 10.73 0.55
C SER A 17 -4.66 11.98 -0.32
N GLU A 18 -3.53 12.56 -0.74
CA GLU A 18 -3.48 13.71 -1.64
C GLU A 18 -4.07 13.42 -3.02
N TRP A 19 -3.84 12.22 -3.57
CA TRP A 19 -4.48 11.78 -4.81
C TRP A 19 -6.02 11.79 -4.72
N HIS A 20 -6.56 11.34 -3.59
CA HIS A 20 -8.00 11.34 -3.34
C HIS A 20 -8.56 12.76 -3.14
N ILE A 21 -7.85 13.62 -2.40
CA ILE A 21 -8.23 15.01 -2.15
C ILE A 21 -8.27 15.83 -3.45
N ARG A 22 -7.23 15.71 -4.29
CA ARG A 22 -7.08 16.46 -5.55
C ARG A 22 -7.98 15.96 -6.70
N LYS A 23 -8.97 15.11 -6.43
CA LYS A 23 -9.87 14.49 -7.43
C LYS A 23 -9.12 13.77 -8.57
N LYS A 24 -8.20 12.87 -8.22
CA LYS A 24 -7.48 12.00 -9.18
C LYS A 24 -6.52 12.76 -10.12
N PRO A 25 -5.52 13.49 -9.58
CA PRO A 25 -4.48 14.09 -10.40
C PRO A 25 -3.68 13.02 -11.15
N LYS A 26 -2.89 13.45 -12.15
CA LYS A 26 -1.97 12.55 -12.86
C LYS A 26 -1.00 11.93 -11.85
N ILE A 27 -0.83 10.61 -11.92
CA ILE A 27 0.00 9.84 -10.95
C ILE A 27 1.48 10.19 -11.10
N ALA A 28 1.96 10.45 -12.33
CA ALA A 28 3.37 10.77 -12.59
C ALA A 28 3.88 12.04 -11.88
N PRO A 29 3.21 13.21 -11.97
CA PRO A 29 3.64 14.38 -11.22
C PRO A 29 3.50 14.18 -9.71
N LEU A 30 2.44 13.51 -9.26
CA LEU A 30 2.25 13.21 -7.84
C LEU A 30 3.38 12.32 -7.29
N ALA A 31 3.77 11.29 -8.02
CA ALA A 31 4.89 10.43 -7.65
C ALA A 31 6.21 11.23 -7.50
N ARG A 32 6.43 12.21 -8.39
CA ARG A 32 7.61 13.11 -8.31
C ARG A 32 7.53 14.07 -7.13
N GLU A 33 6.36 14.66 -6.86
CA GLU A 33 6.13 15.56 -5.72
C GLU A 33 6.45 14.87 -4.39
N PHE A 34 6.04 13.62 -4.23
CA PHE A 34 6.23 12.85 -3.00
C PHE A 34 7.53 12.02 -2.99
N GLY A 35 8.32 12.02 -4.07
CA GLY A 35 9.55 11.22 -4.16
C GLY A 35 9.31 9.70 -4.14
N VAL A 36 8.13 9.26 -4.57
CA VAL A 36 7.70 7.85 -4.51
C VAL A 36 7.82 7.19 -5.87
N PRO A 37 8.23 5.91 -5.97
CA PRO A 37 8.21 5.17 -7.23
C PRO A 37 6.82 5.13 -7.86
N TYR A 38 6.72 5.53 -9.12
CA TYR A 38 5.45 5.56 -9.87
C TYR A 38 4.68 4.23 -9.80
N ASN A 39 5.38 3.11 -10.00
CA ASN A 39 4.75 1.78 -10.00
C ASN A 39 4.11 1.43 -8.65
N LEU A 40 4.71 1.86 -7.54
CA LEU A 40 4.16 1.61 -6.21
C LEU A 40 2.90 2.45 -5.98
N LEU A 41 2.96 3.74 -6.30
CA LEU A 41 1.81 4.63 -6.17
C LEU A 41 0.66 4.19 -7.08
N TYR A 42 0.96 3.83 -8.34
CA TYR A 42 -0.01 3.28 -9.29
C TYR A 42 -0.70 2.02 -8.75
N ASN A 43 0.08 1.05 -8.26
CA ASN A 43 -0.48 -0.17 -7.69
C ASN A 43 -1.43 0.14 -6.53
N ARG A 44 -1.05 1.07 -5.66
CA ARG A 44 -1.85 1.40 -4.47
C ARG A 44 -3.12 2.19 -4.81
N VAL A 45 -3.07 3.07 -5.81
CA VAL A 45 -4.26 3.73 -6.39
C VAL A 45 -5.27 2.69 -6.92
N HIS A 46 -4.78 1.58 -7.48
CA HIS A 46 -5.62 0.49 -8.00
C HIS A 46 -5.92 -0.59 -6.95
N GLY A 47 -5.70 -0.31 -5.65
CA GLY A 47 -6.05 -1.21 -4.55
C GLY A 47 -5.10 -2.38 -4.34
N ARG A 48 -3.98 -2.46 -5.08
CA ARG A 48 -2.95 -3.49 -4.83
C ARG A 48 -2.13 -3.08 -3.61
N GLY A 49 -2.35 -3.81 -2.51
CA GLY A 49 -1.57 -3.67 -1.28
C GLY A 49 -0.15 -4.21 -1.41
N SER A 50 0.66 -3.95 -0.37
CA SER A 50 2.01 -4.51 -0.28
C SER A 50 1.94 -6.04 -0.30
N ARG A 51 2.93 -6.68 -0.94
CA ARG A 51 3.02 -8.15 -0.97
C ARG A 51 3.15 -8.73 0.44
N SER A 52 3.74 -7.99 1.36
CA SER A 52 3.94 -8.41 2.75
C SER A 52 2.66 -8.37 3.57
N THR A 53 1.71 -7.51 3.23
CA THR A 53 0.42 -7.39 3.92
C THR A 53 -0.67 -8.21 3.25
N ARG A 54 -0.36 -8.88 2.14
CA ARG A 54 -1.33 -9.67 1.39
C ARG A 54 -1.46 -11.03 2.06
N CYS A 55 -2.70 -11.45 2.29
CA CYS A 55 -2.97 -12.82 2.74
C CYS A 55 -2.44 -13.83 1.72
N PRO A 56 -1.88 -14.96 2.17
CA PRO A 56 -1.48 -16.04 1.27
C PRO A 56 -2.63 -16.41 0.32
N THR A 57 -2.32 -16.73 -0.93
CA THR A 57 -3.33 -17.01 -1.97
C THR A 57 -4.30 -18.15 -1.58
N ASN A 58 -3.88 -19.03 -0.68
CA ASN A 58 -4.68 -20.17 -0.20
C ASN A 58 -5.16 -19.99 1.26
N SER A 59 -4.96 -18.83 1.89
CA SER A 59 -5.55 -18.52 3.20
C SER A 59 -6.88 -17.81 2.99
N THR A 60 -7.95 -18.44 3.47
CA THR A 60 -9.29 -17.84 3.57
C THR A 60 -9.44 -16.93 4.78
N LEU A 61 -8.55 -17.03 5.77
CA LEU A 61 -8.62 -16.32 7.04
C LEU A 61 -7.35 -15.47 7.27
N ASN A 62 -7.52 -14.32 7.91
CA ASN A 62 -6.40 -13.52 8.41
C ASN A 62 -5.81 -14.17 9.68
N PRO A 63 -4.53 -13.90 10.02
CA PRO A 63 -3.88 -14.48 11.21
C PRO A 63 -4.66 -14.26 12.51
N ASP A 64 -5.27 -13.08 12.67
CA ASP A 64 -6.10 -12.74 13.82
C ASP A 64 -7.39 -13.59 13.88
N GLN A 65 -7.96 -13.95 12.71
CA GLN A 65 -9.14 -14.81 12.62
C GLN A 65 -8.77 -16.28 12.88
N GLU A 66 -7.61 -16.73 12.40
CA GLU A 66 -7.09 -18.07 12.70
C GLU A 66 -6.83 -18.23 14.21
N GLN A 67 -6.25 -17.22 14.87
CA GLN A 67 -6.07 -17.24 16.33
C GLN A 67 -7.39 -17.23 17.10
N ALA A 68 -8.41 -16.54 16.61
CA ALA A 68 -9.74 -16.54 17.23
C ALA A 68 -10.43 -17.92 17.20
N LEU A 69 -10.08 -18.79 16.26
CA LEU A 69 -10.59 -20.15 16.14
C LEU A 69 -9.82 -21.18 16.98
N ILE A 70 -8.64 -20.82 17.50
CA ILE A 70 -7.79 -21.69 18.34
C ILE A 70 -8.14 -21.54 19.84
N ARG A 71 -9.27 -20.90 20.17
CA ARG A 71 -9.80 -20.76 21.53
C ARG A 71 -10.76 -21.89 21.89
#